data_AF-Q2GSQ5-F1
#
_entry.id   AF-Q2GSQ5-F1
#
_cell.length_a   1.000
_cell.length_b   1.000
_cell.length_c   1.000
_cell.angle_alpha   90.00
_cell.angle_beta   90.00
_cell.angle_gamma   90.00
#
_symmetry.space_group_name_H-M   'P 1'
#
loop_
_entity.id
_entity.type
_entity.pdbx_description
1 polymer ?
#
loop_
_entity_poly.entity_id
_entity_poly.type
_entity_poly.pdbx_seq_one_letter_code
_entity_poly.pdbx_strand_id
1 'polypeptide(L)'
;MNTARSTDSQEEGVPMTIAASHLDGLVLSLTPNSHSYNYRSAILFGHATLVTDPAEKLYAMELITNSVVPGRWAHTRVPPNAAEMQSTSVLRVRVSTGSAKIRTGEPHDERGDMEDAGLLERVWTGVVPVYMVRGEPVAGGYNRVEGVPEYLEGWRGEVNEEAEVYAREAVGREVVAKKGGE
;
A
#
# COMPACT_ATOMS: atom_id res chain seq x y z
N MET A 1 -28.84 1.97 0.61
CA MET A 1 -28.30 1.13 -0.49
C MET A 1 -29.14 -0.14 -0.50
N ASN A 2 -29.83 -0.43 -1.61
CA ASN A 2 -30.88 -1.46 -1.65
C ASN A 2 -30.24 -2.84 -1.92
N THR A 3 -30.33 -3.77 -0.97
CA THR A 3 -29.74 -5.12 -1.06
C THR A 3 -30.83 -6.15 -1.31
N ALA A 4 -31.02 -6.54 -2.57
CA ALA A 4 -31.83 -7.71 -2.91
C ALA A 4 -31.32 -8.39 -4.18
N ARG A 5 -30.53 -9.45 -3.99
CA ARG A 5 -30.80 -10.80 -4.52
C ARG A 5 -29.75 -11.79 -4.02
N SER A 6 -30.20 -12.79 -3.24
CA SER A 6 -29.57 -14.12 -3.20
C SER A 6 -29.96 -14.88 -4.48
N THR A 7 -29.19 -15.85 -4.96
CA THR A 7 -29.35 -17.26 -4.59
C THR A 7 -28.07 -18.11 -4.76
N ASP A 8 -27.90 -19.05 -3.82
CA ASP A 8 -27.31 -20.39 -3.87
C ASP A 8 -25.87 -20.64 -4.35
N SER A 9 -24.98 -20.34 -3.41
CA SER A 9 -23.80 -21.07 -2.91
C SER A 9 -22.90 -20.09 -2.12
N GLN A 10 -23.51 -18.97 -1.70
CA GLN A 10 -22.81 -17.71 -1.55
C GLN A 10 -22.07 -17.69 -0.22
N GLU A 11 -20.77 -17.50 -0.29
CA GLU A 11 -20.00 -17.06 0.87
C GLU A 11 -20.73 -15.88 1.53
N GLU A 12 -20.92 -15.96 2.84
CA GLU A 12 -21.70 -14.99 3.61
C GLU A 12 -21.09 -13.58 3.49
N GLY A 13 -21.91 -12.61 3.04
CA GLY A 13 -21.53 -11.18 2.99
C GLY A 13 -21.74 -10.51 1.63
N VAL A 14 -21.36 -9.24 1.54
CA VAL A 14 -21.39 -8.45 0.29
C VAL A 14 -20.12 -8.72 -0.50
N PRO A 15 -20.19 -9.19 -1.76
CA PRO A 15 -18.99 -9.41 -2.57
C PRO A 15 -18.22 -8.11 -2.74
N MET A 16 -16.90 -8.16 -2.55
CA MET A 16 -16.02 -7.01 -2.56
C MET A 16 -14.68 -7.32 -3.22
N THR A 17 -14.15 -6.33 -3.94
CA THR A 17 -12.80 -6.33 -4.47
C THR A 17 -11.98 -5.25 -3.76
N ILE A 18 -10.83 -5.62 -3.22
CA ILE A 18 -9.86 -4.71 -2.62
C ILE A 18 -8.67 -4.62 -3.57
N ALA A 19 -8.31 -3.40 -3.96
CA ALA A 19 -7.15 -3.13 -4.80
C ALA A 19 -6.16 -2.23 -4.06
N ALA A 20 -4.89 -2.61 -4.06
CA ALA A 20 -3.80 -1.81 -3.53
C ALA A 20 -2.66 -1.77 -4.55
N SER A 21 -2.08 -0.58 -4.74
CA SER A 21 -0.94 -0.36 -5.63
C SER A 21 0.06 0.57 -4.96
N HIS A 22 1.34 0.31 -5.17
CA HIS A 22 2.45 1.11 -4.70
C HIS A 22 3.43 1.34 -5.85
N LEU A 23 3.75 2.60 -6.14
CA LEU A 23 4.72 2.98 -7.17
C LEU A 23 6.11 3.07 -6.53
N ASP A 24 7.07 2.39 -7.14
CA ASP A 24 8.44 2.29 -6.64
C ASP A 24 9.47 2.93 -7.59
N GLY A 25 9.11 3.21 -8.86
CA GLY A 25 9.97 3.94 -9.79
C GLY A 25 9.39 4.14 -11.18
N LEU A 26 9.89 5.15 -11.90
CA LEU A 26 9.61 5.41 -13.31
C LEU A 26 10.73 4.80 -14.15
N VAL A 27 10.40 3.87 -15.04
CA VAL A 27 11.38 3.23 -15.93
C VAL A 27 11.34 3.93 -17.28
N LEU A 28 12.41 4.66 -17.58
CA LEU A 28 12.55 5.46 -18.79
C LEU A 28 13.45 4.71 -19.79
N SER A 29 12.86 4.30 -20.91
CA SER A 29 13.47 3.49 -21.96
C SER A 29 13.93 4.36 -23.14
N LEU A 30 14.60 3.76 -24.11
CA LEU A 30 15.05 4.43 -25.34
C LEU A 30 13.89 4.76 -26.31
N THR A 31 12.76 4.07 -26.20
CA THR A 31 11.58 4.29 -27.07
C THR A 31 10.29 4.53 -26.28
N PRO A 32 9.32 5.26 -26.86
CA PRO A 32 8.05 5.56 -26.19
C PRO A 32 7.26 4.33 -25.72
N ASN A 33 7.39 3.21 -26.43
CA ASN A 33 6.61 2.00 -26.17
C ASN A 33 7.19 1.13 -25.05
N SER A 34 8.47 1.33 -24.70
CA SER A 34 9.18 0.49 -23.73
C SER A 34 9.24 1.13 -22.33
N HIS A 35 8.74 2.36 -22.16
CA HIS A 35 8.56 2.99 -20.85
C HIS A 35 7.69 2.13 -19.91
N SER A 36 8.03 2.14 -18.63
CA SER A 36 7.31 1.34 -17.63
C SER A 36 7.41 1.91 -16.22
N TYR A 37 7.01 1.12 -15.23
CA TYR A 37 7.05 1.47 -13.82
C TYR A 37 7.60 0.30 -13.01
N ASN A 38 8.39 0.60 -11.99
CA ASN A 38 8.59 -0.34 -10.89
C ASN A 38 7.42 -0.15 -9.91
N TYR A 39 6.72 -1.24 -9.58
CA TYR A 39 5.53 -1.18 -8.73
C TYR A 39 5.24 -2.53 -8.07
N ARG A 40 4.41 -2.46 -7.04
CA ARG A 40 3.76 -3.61 -6.40
C ARG A 40 2.26 -3.38 -6.39
N SER A 41 1.47 -4.39 -6.74
CA SER A 41 0.03 -4.34 -6.59
C SER A 41 -0.54 -5.66 -6.13
N ALA A 42 -1.68 -5.59 -5.47
CA ALA A 42 -2.48 -6.73 -5.07
C ALA A 42 -3.96 -6.45 -5.31
N ILE A 43 -4.67 -7.46 -5.81
CA ILE A 43 -6.12 -7.49 -5.94
C ILE A 43 -6.61 -8.67 -5.09
N LEU A 44 -7.49 -8.40 -4.12
CA LEU A 44 -8.13 -9.41 -3.29
C LEU A 44 -9.63 -9.42 -3.59
N PHE A 45 -10.19 -10.61 -3.78
CA PHE A 45 -11.62 -10.83 -3.92
C PHE A 45 -12.13 -11.53 -2.68
N GLY A 46 -13.29 -11.10 -2.20
CA GLY A 46 -13.85 -11.64 -0.97
C GLY A 46 -15.26 -11.17 -0.70
N HIS A 47 -15.72 -11.44 0.52
CA HIS A 47 -17.04 -11.06 0.99
C HIS A 47 -16.93 -10.27 2.30
N ALA A 48 -17.56 -9.10 2.33
CA ALA A 48 -17.56 -8.19 3.47
C ALA A 48 -18.80 -8.42 4.35
N THR A 49 -18.58 -8.48 5.66
CA THR A 49 -19.63 -8.59 6.69
C THR A 49 -19.45 -7.48 7.71
N LEU A 50 -20.55 -6.99 8.29
CA LEU A 50 -20.49 -5.98 9.34
C LEU A 50 -20.05 -6.62 10.66
N VAL A 51 -19.08 -6.02 11.34
CA VAL A 51 -18.72 -6.39 12.72
C VAL A 51 -19.74 -5.79 13.68
N THR A 52 -20.55 -6.65 14.29
CA THR A 52 -21.65 -6.25 15.20
C THR A 52 -21.34 -6.48 16.67
N ASP A 53 -20.46 -7.44 16.99
CA ASP A 53 -20.02 -7.67 18.36
C ASP A 53 -19.20 -6.47 18.87
N PRO A 54 -19.58 -5.86 20.01
CA PRO A 54 -18.87 -4.68 20.52
C PRO A 54 -17.39 -4.92 20.85
N ALA A 55 -17.02 -6.12 21.31
CA ALA A 55 -15.63 -6.43 21.66
C ALA A 55 -14.78 -6.65 20.40
N GLU A 56 -15.30 -7.39 19.40
CA GLU A 56 -14.65 -7.54 18.09
C GLU A 56 -14.48 -6.18 17.41
N LYS A 57 -15.50 -5.31 17.49
CA LYS A 57 -15.44 -3.96 16.94
C LYS A 57 -14.35 -3.12 17.61
N LEU A 58 -14.25 -3.16 18.94
CA LEU A 58 -13.23 -2.43 19.68
C LEU A 58 -11.82 -2.94 19.31
N TYR A 59 -11.64 -4.25 19.24
CA TYR A 59 -10.40 -4.88 18.81
C TYR A 59 -10.01 -4.46 17.38
N ALA A 60 -10.96 -4.47 16.45
CA ALA A 60 -10.72 -4.05 15.08
C ALA A 60 -10.38 -2.55 14.99
N MET A 61 -11.03 -1.70 15.77
CA MET A 61 -10.70 -0.26 15.84
C MET A 61 -9.28 -0.02 16.35
N GLU A 62 -8.80 -0.80 17.32
CA GLU A 62 -7.42 -0.76 17.78
C GLU A 62 -6.44 -1.15 16.66
N LEU A 63 -6.68 -2.27 15.98
CA LEU A 63 -5.83 -2.71 14.86
C LEU A 63 -5.79 -1.68 13.72
N ILE A 64 -6.95 -1.12 13.34
CA ILE A 64 -7.04 -0.10 12.29
C ILE A 64 -6.27 1.16 12.71
N THR A 65 -6.42 1.61 13.95
CA THR A 65 -5.70 2.79 14.46
C THR A 65 -4.18 2.58 14.43
N ASN A 66 -3.72 1.40 14.90
CA ASN A 66 -2.31 1.05 14.91
C ASN A 66 -1.73 0.77 13.52
N SER A 67 -2.57 0.47 12.52
CA SER A 67 -2.15 0.33 11.12
C SER A 67 -1.77 1.67 10.46
N VAL A 68 -2.31 2.79 10.98
CA VAL A 68 -1.98 4.13 10.50
C VAL A 68 -0.65 4.59 11.08
N VAL A 69 -0.49 4.47 12.40
CA VAL A 69 0.77 4.71 13.12
C VAL A 69 0.86 3.66 14.23
N PRO A 70 1.92 2.84 14.27
CA PRO A 70 2.11 1.83 15.31
C PRO A 70 1.99 2.41 16.72
N GLY A 71 1.25 1.70 17.59
CA GLY A 71 1.01 2.11 18.98
C GLY A 71 0.07 3.31 19.17
N ARG A 72 -0.43 3.93 18.10
CA ARG A 72 -1.22 5.17 18.20
C ARG A 72 -2.49 5.05 19.03
N TRP A 73 -3.08 3.85 19.10
CA TRP A 73 -4.23 3.58 19.95
C TRP A 73 -3.97 3.95 21.41
N ALA A 74 -2.87 3.45 21.99
CA ALA A 74 -2.47 3.73 23.38
C ALA A 74 -2.09 5.21 23.62
N HIS A 75 -1.72 5.92 22.56
CA HIS A 75 -1.38 7.35 22.59
C HIS A 75 -2.59 8.26 22.24
N THR A 76 -3.81 7.77 22.42
CA THR A 76 -5.08 8.52 22.22
C THR A 76 -6.00 8.31 23.44
N ARG A 77 -7.06 9.12 23.58
CA ARG A 77 -8.10 8.89 24.59
C ARG A 77 -8.85 7.59 24.27
N VAL A 78 -8.70 6.59 25.14
CA VAL A 78 -9.37 5.29 25.03
C VAL A 78 -10.16 4.94 26.30
N PRO A 79 -11.21 4.11 26.20
CA PRO A 79 -11.83 3.59 24.97
C PRO A 79 -12.64 4.68 24.23
N PRO A 80 -13.05 4.43 22.96
CA PRO A 80 -14.02 5.28 22.28
C PRO A 80 -15.31 5.41 23.11
N ASN A 81 -15.92 6.59 23.09
CA ASN A 81 -17.18 6.83 23.79
C ASN A 81 -18.37 6.22 23.04
N ALA A 82 -19.55 6.20 23.65
CA ALA A 82 -20.74 5.57 23.09
C ALA A 82 -21.14 6.15 21.71
N ALA A 83 -20.99 7.46 21.51
CA ALA A 83 -21.32 8.11 20.24
C ALA A 83 -20.34 7.71 19.13
N GLU A 84 -19.04 7.62 19.42
CA GLU A 84 -18.01 7.14 18.50
C GLU A 84 -18.23 5.67 18.13
N MET A 85 -18.57 4.83 19.13
CA MET A 85 -18.91 3.42 18.91
C MET A 85 -20.18 3.24 18.06
N GLN A 86 -21.17 4.12 18.20
CA GLN A 86 -22.42 4.03 17.43
C GLN A 86 -22.25 4.52 15.99
N SER A 87 -21.47 5.58 15.77
CA SER A 87 -21.31 6.23 14.46
C SER A 87 -20.31 5.54 13.53
N THR A 88 -19.41 4.72 14.07
CA THR A 88 -18.39 4.00 13.29
C THR A 88 -18.90 2.62 12.88
N SER A 89 -18.74 2.21 11.62
CA SER A 89 -19.00 0.82 11.18
C SER A 89 -17.69 0.17 10.77
N VAL A 90 -17.48 -1.09 11.14
CA VAL A 90 -16.29 -1.87 10.77
C VAL A 90 -16.71 -3.04 9.91
N LEU A 91 -16.04 -3.23 8.79
CA LEU A 91 -16.26 -4.35 7.88
C LEU A 91 -15.13 -5.38 8.06
N ARG A 92 -15.52 -6.64 8.24
CA ARG A 92 -14.62 -7.79 8.15
C ARG A 92 -14.74 -8.39 6.76
N VAL A 93 -13.61 -8.57 6.09
CA VAL A 93 -13.56 -9.11 4.75
C VAL A 93 -12.93 -10.48 4.79
N ARG A 94 -13.70 -11.51 4.45
CA ARG A 94 -13.14 -12.84 4.20
C ARG A 94 -12.59 -12.83 2.79
N VAL A 95 -11.26 -12.93 2.66
CA VAL A 95 -10.57 -13.05 1.37
C VAL A 95 -10.76 -14.47 0.85
N SER A 96 -11.26 -14.61 -0.37
CA SER A 96 -11.50 -15.89 -1.04
C SER A 96 -10.37 -16.20 -2.02
N THR A 97 -9.97 -15.20 -2.81
CA THR A 97 -8.86 -15.31 -3.76
C THR A 97 -8.10 -13.98 -3.86
N GLY A 98 -6.90 -14.04 -4.43
CA GLY A 98 -6.15 -12.82 -4.70
C GLY A 98 -5.09 -13.03 -5.77
N SER A 99 -4.66 -11.93 -6.37
CA SER A 99 -3.52 -11.88 -7.27
C SER A 99 -2.61 -10.73 -6.87
N ALA A 100 -1.31 -10.88 -7.10
CA ALA A 100 -0.34 -9.84 -6.90
C ALA A 100 0.57 -9.74 -8.11
N LYS A 101 1.04 -8.53 -8.40
CA LYS A 101 2.01 -8.27 -9.46
C LYS A 101 3.09 -7.35 -8.94
N ILE A 102 4.32 -7.74 -9.20
CA ILE A 102 5.51 -6.96 -8.86
C ILE A 102 6.29 -6.77 -10.14
N ARG A 103 6.70 -5.53 -10.40
CA ARG A 103 7.69 -5.20 -11.42
C ARG A 103 8.83 -4.45 -10.74
N THR A 104 10.04 -4.95 -10.90
CA THR A 104 11.30 -4.32 -10.52
C THR A 104 12.26 -4.41 -11.71
N GLY A 105 13.41 -3.75 -11.62
CA GLY A 105 14.45 -3.80 -12.63
C GLY A 105 14.61 -2.53 -13.45
N GLU A 106 15.58 -2.58 -14.35
CA GLU A 106 15.97 -1.55 -15.30
C GLU A 106 15.04 -1.50 -16.53
N PRO A 107 15.21 -0.53 -17.44
CA PRO A 107 14.63 -0.58 -18.78
C PRO A 107 15.04 -1.86 -19.52
N HIS A 108 14.14 -2.35 -20.39
CA HIS A 108 14.41 -3.51 -21.24
C HIS A 108 14.14 -3.11 -22.69
N ASP A 109 15.14 -2.48 -23.29
CA ASP A 109 15.10 -1.98 -24.68
C ASP A 109 15.40 -3.10 -25.68
N GLU A 110 14.96 -2.91 -26.93
CA GLU A 110 15.25 -3.86 -28.01
C GLU A 110 16.74 -3.81 -28.39
N ARG A 111 17.28 -4.96 -28.81
CA ARG A 111 18.71 -5.07 -29.13
C ARG A 111 19.16 -4.07 -30.19
N GLY A 112 18.33 -3.82 -31.21
CA GLY A 112 18.65 -2.84 -32.25
C GLY A 112 18.79 -1.41 -31.71
N ASP A 113 17.96 -1.04 -30.74
CA ASP A 113 18.01 0.28 -30.10
C ASP A 113 19.24 0.41 -29.19
N MET A 114 19.60 -0.67 -28.50
CA MET A 114 20.82 -0.74 -27.67
C MET A 114 22.12 -0.77 -28.48
N GLU A 115 22.07 -1.10 -29.78
CA GLU A 115 23.22 -1.09 -30.68
C GLU A 115 23.32 0.23 -31.49
N ASP A 116 22.29 1.10 -31.47
CA ASP A 116 22.31 2.43 -32.12
C ASP A 116 23.04 3.46 -31.25
N ALA A 117 24.33 3.66 -31.53
CA ALA A 117 25.16 4.64 -30.84
C ALA A 117 24.58 6.06 -30.87
N GLY A 118 24.00 6.49 -32.00
CA GLY A 118 23.41 7.82 -32.12
C GLY A 118 22.14 7.98 -31.29
N LEU A 119 21.43 6.89 -30.99
CA LEU A 119 20.30 6.87 -30.07
C LEU A 119 20.78 6.94 -28.61
N LEU A 120 21.76 6.11 -28.24
CA LEU A 120 22.34 6.09 -26.90
C LEU A 120 23.01 7.41 -26.51
N GLU A 121 23.59 8.14 -27.47
CA GLU A 121 24.20 9.45 -27.23
C GLU A 121 23.17 10.57 -27.01
N ARG A 122 21.93 10.42 -27.52
CA ARG A 122 20.90 11.48 -27.50
C ARG A 122 19.73 11.22 -26.55
N VAL A 123 19.52 9.98 -26.12
CA VAL A 123 18.40 9.58 -25.26
C VAL A 123 18.93 8.98 -23.96
N TRP A 124 18.54 9.58 -22.84
CA TRP A 124 18.81 9.02 -21.52
C TRP A 124 17.88 7.83 -21.25
N THR A 125 18.45 6.72 -20.77
CA THR A 125 17.71 5.52 -20.33
C THR A 125 18.07 5.21 -18.87
N GLY A 126 17.10 4.80 -18.07
CA GLY A 126 17.31 4.50 -16.65
C GLY A 126 16.02 4.49 -15.83
N VAL A 127 16.17 4.46 -14.51
CA VAL A 127 15.05 4.48 -13.57
C VAL A 127 15.12 5.70 -12.67
N VAL A 128 13.98 6.35 -12.46
CA VAL A 128 13.79 7.36 -11.41
C VAL A 128 13.07 6.69 -10.23
N PRO A 129 13.75 6.36 -9.12
CA PRO A 129 13.09 5.78 -7.95
C PRO A 129 12.00 6.69 -7.40
N VAL A 130 10.89 6.11 -6.96
CA VAL A 130 9.76 6.82 -6.36
C VAL A 130 9.41 6.16 -5.04
N TYR A 131 9.30 6.96 -3.98
CA TYR A 131 8.89 6.48 -2.66
C TYR A 131 8.10 7.54 -1.92
N MET A 132 7.30 7.11 -0.94
CA MET A 132 6.47 7.99 -0.13
C MET A 132 7.23 8.42 1.13
N VAL A 133 7.44 9.73 1.26
CA VAL A 133 8.03 10.35 2.44
C VAL A 133 6.95 10.90 3.35
N ARG A 134 7.02 10.54 4.64
CA ARG A 134 6.23 11.12 5.71
C ARG A 134 6.97 12.37 6.18
N GLY A 135 6.39 13.52 5.87
CA GLY A 135 6.98 14.82 6.18
C GLY A 135 7.08 15.10 7.68
N GLU A 136 7.73 16.21 8.02
CA GLU A 136 7.86 16.68 9.40
C GLU A 136 6.48 16.91 10.05
N PRO A 137 6.26 16.42 11.29
CA PRO A 137 4.99 16.61 11.97
C PRO A 137 4.66 18.09 12.20
N VAL A 138 3.46 18.49 11.78
CA VAL A 138 2.94 19.84 12.02
C VAL A 138 1.99 19.79 13.20
N ALA A 139 2.32 20.53 14.27
CA ALA A 139 1.49 20.58 15.47
C ALA A 139 0.13 21.23 15.19
N GLY A 140 -0.95 20.63 15.72
CA GLY A 140 -2.27 21.26 15.71
C GLY A 140 -2.30 22.52 16.57
N GLY A 141 -3.11 23.51 16.21
CA GLY A 141 -3.13 24.83 16.88
C GLY A 141 -3.52 24.81 18.36
N TYR A 142 -4.14 23.73 18.86
CA TYR A 142 -4.45 23.52 20.27
C TYR A 142 -3.53 22.50 20.96
N ASN A 143 -2.51 22.01 20.26
CA ASN A 143 -1.52 21.11 20.86
C ASN A 143 -0.78 21.84 21.99
N ARG A 144 -0.68 21.17 23.13
CA ARG A 144 0.07 21.65 24.30
C ARG A 144 1.22 20.73 24.67
N VAL A 145 1.38 19.60 23.97
CA VAL A 145 2.52 18.70 24.15
C VAL A 145 3.74 19.33 23.50
N GLU A 146 4.81 19.47 24.27
CA GLU A 146 6.08 19.96 23.77
C GLU A 146 6.78 18.89 22.94
N GLY A 147 7.29 19.29 21.77
CA GLY A 147 7.97 18.40 20.84
C GLY A 147 7.06 17.36 20.19
N VAL A 148 7.69 16.52 19.36
CA VAL A 148 7.06 15.35 18.74
C VAL A 148 7.33 14.14 19.63
N PRO A 149 6.32 13.32 19.97
CA PRO A 149 6.54 12.09 20.72
C PRO A 149 7.55 11.15 20.03
N GLU A 150 8.47 10.56 20.80
CA GLU A 150 9.54 9.70 20.29
C GLU A 150 9.03 8.54 19.43
N TYR A 151 7.93 7.88 19.84
CA TYR A 151 7.34 6.76 19.08
C TYR A 151 6.88 7.17 17.67
N LEU A 152 6.44 8.42 17.51
CA LEU A 152 5.98 8.94 16.22
C LEU A 152 7.19 9.30 15.34
N GLU A 153 8.22 9.88 15.94
CA GLU A 153 9.44 10.29 15.24
C GLU A 153 10.26 9.08 14.78
N GLY A 154 10.44 8.08 15.66
CA GLY A 154 11.12 6.82 15.34
C GLY A 154 10.43 6.09 14.19
N TRP A 155 9.12 5.87 14.29
CA TRP A 155 8.34 5.26 13.22
C TRP A 155 8.45 6.02 11.88
N ARG A 156 8.39 7.35 11.92
CA ARG A 156 8.50 8.20 10.72
C ARG A 156 9.85 8.01 10.04
N GLY A 157 10.94 8.02 10.82
CA GLY A 157 12.30 7.80 10.35
C GLY A 157 12.46 6.43 9.70
N GLU A 158 12.09 5.37 10.43
CA GLU A 158 12.18 3.98 9.97
C GLU A 158 11.41 3.77 8.66
N VAL A 159 10.15 4.20 8.61
CA VAL A 159 9.31 4.00 7.42
C VAL A 159 9.79 4.80 6.21
N ASN A 160 10.38 5.97 6.41
CA ASN A 160 10.98 6.75 5.33
C ASN A 160 12.25 6.08 4.80
N GLU A 161 13.11 5.60 5.69
CA GLU A 161 14.33 4.87 5.35
C GLU A 161 14.00 3.59 4.58
N GLU A 162 13.08 2.76 5.10
CA GLU A 162 12.62 1.54 4.43
C GLU A 162 12.07 1.81 3.03
N ALA A 163 11.25 2.86 2.88
CA ALA A 163 10.65 3.22 1.60
C ALA A 163 11.71 3.66 0.58
N GLU A 164 12.69 4.46 1.01
CA GLU A 164 13.80 4.89 0.17
C GLU A 164 14.70 3.71 -0.26
N VAL A 165 15.12 2.89 0.72
CA VAL A 165 15.95 1.70 0.48
C VAL A 165 15.26 0.77 -0.51
N TYR A 166 13.98 0.46 -0.29
CA TYR A 166 13.23 -0.42 -1.19
C TYR A 166 13.19 0.14 -2.62
N ALA A 167 12.84 1.42 -2.79
CA ALA A 167 12.70 2.02 -4.12
C ALA A 167 14.03 2.05 -4.90
N ARG A 168 15.14 2.30 -4.21
CA ARG A 168 16.49 2.27 -4.81
C ARG A 168 16.91 0.85 -5.18
N GLU A 169 16.72 -0.11 -4.26
CA GLU A 169 17.09 -1.51 -4.50
C GLU A 169 16.21 -2.16 -5.57
N ALA A 170 14.95 -1.75 -5.72
CA ALA A 170 14.06 -2.24 -6.76
C ALA A 170 14.60 -2.00 -8.18
N VAL A 171 15.55 -1.09 -8.39
CA VAL A 171 16.21 -0.92 -9.69
C VAL A 171 17.12 -2.11 -10.03
N GLY A 172 17.87 -2.62 -9.05
CA GLY A 172 18.84 -3.72 -9.25
C GLY A 172 18.29 -5.12 -8.98
N ARG A 173 17.03 -5.25 -8.57
CA ARG A 173 16.40 -6.55 -8.29
C ARG A 173 15.85 -7.18 -9.55
N GLU A 174 16.39 -8.33 -9.94
CA GLU A 174 15.68 -9.26 -10.82
C GLU A 174 14.53 -9.92 -10.05
N VAL A 175 13.30 -9.84 -10.59
CA VAL A 175 12.19 -10.63 -10.05
C VAL A 175 12.41 -12.08 -10.46
N VAL A 176 12.81 -12.93 -9.52
CA VAL A 176 12.72 -14.39 -9.73
C VAL A 176 11.24 -14.73 -9.80
N ALA A 177 10.73 -14.95 -11.01
CA ALA A 177 9.38 -15.46 -11.22
C ALA A 177 9.31 -16.85 -10.56
N LYS A 178 8.69 -16.93 -9.38
CA LYS A 178 8.21 -18.22 -8.86
C LYS A 178 7.16 -18.71 -9.86
N LYS A 179 7.53 -19.68 -10.71
CA LYS A 179 6.56 -20.47 -11.47
C LYS A 179 5.52 -20.97 -10.46
N GLY A 180 4.26 -20.58 -10.64
CA GLY A 180 3.16 -21.12 -9.86
C GLY A 180 3.23 -22.63 -9.94
N GLY A 181 3.32 -23.29 -8.78
CA GLY A 181 3.18 -24.73 -8.68
C GLY A 181 1.76 -25.11 -9.09
N GLU A 182 1.67 -26.16 -9.90
CA GLU A 182 0.44 -26.88 -10.23
C GLU A 182 -0.32 -27.36 -8.98
#